data_AF-A0A495JMK6-F1
#
_entry.id   AF-A0A495JMK6-F1
#
_cell.length_a   1.000
_cell.length_b   1.000
_cell.length_c   1.000
_cell.angle_alpha   90.00
_cell.angle_beta   90.00
_cell.angle_gamma   90.00
#
_symmetry.space_group_name_H-M   'P 1'
#
loop_
_entity.id
_entity.type
_entity.pdbx_description
1 polymer ?
#
loop_
_entity_poly.entity_id
_entity_poly.type
_entity_poly.pdbx_seq_one_letter_code
_entity_poly.pdbx_strand_id
1 'polypeptide(L)'
;MANRWTAEFRLSITRALADQLATTLAPLEAAPLTPEHISTVMPRPGVYVLFLDGERVYVGKAARSLQDRLSQHYQKISGRSGIDLNDVRFVCVYVDEDLDAAAPEKLLIKKYRAHDSIPWNTNGFGNKDPGRNRDTSLVKKVHFDATYPIDLGYRLSLEPGSQPVAAALEVAKRELPYLLRFDNGVAAKKIYRDTTVSIPDEPMVATDLIEHLIRALPHGWQLTALPGYLIMYAEDREYASALAWWKRNSTGVTRTEGPGHFAAGRVEPEDSGSESGEPA
;
A
#
# COMPACT_ATOMS: atom_id res chain seq x y z
N MET A 1 -20.10 -37.95 -30.06
CA MET A 1 -21.39 -37.21 -29.98
C MET A 1 -21.82 -37.24 -28.52
N ALA A 2 -21.95 -36.10 -27.85
CA ALA A 2 -22.49 -36.05 -26.50
C ALA A 2 -24.02 -36.25 -26.57
N ASN A 3 -24.55 -37.20 -25.80
CA ASN A 3 -25.98 -37.53 -25.80
C ASN A 3 -26.81 -36.33 -25.30
N ARG A 4 -27.84 -35.93 -26.06
CA ARG A 4 -28.73 -34.77 -25.77
C ARG A 4 -29.70 -34.98 -24.59
N TRP A 5 -29.55 -36.06 -23.82
CA TRP A 5 -30.54 -36.54 -22.83
C TRP A 5 -29.96 -36.86 -21.45
N THR A 6 -28.65 -36.72 -21.26
CA THR A 6 -27.96 -37.06 -20.00
C THR A 6 -27.18 -35.85 -19.49
N ALA A 7 -27.33 -35.52 -18.21
CA ALA A 7 -26.57 -34.47 -17.54
C ALA A 7 -25.97 -35.03 -16.24
N GLU A 8 -24.75 -34.61 -15.92
CA GLU A 8 -24.09 -34.93 -14.66
C GLU A 8 -24.37 -33.81 -13.65
N PHE A 9 -24.94 -34.17 -12.49
CA PHE A 9 -25.11 -33.25 -11.38
C PHE A 9 -23.94 -33.38 -10.41
N ARG A 10 -23.31 -32.27 -10.05
CA ARG A 10 -22.30 -32.19 -8.98
C ARG A 10 -22.65 -31.07 -8.02
N LEU A 11 -22.77 -31.39 -6.74
CA LEU A 11 -22.89 -30.39 -5.68
C LEU A 11 -21.53 -29.71 -5.49
N SER A 12 -21.48 -28.39 -5.65
CA SER A 12 -20.27 -27.59 -5.43
C SER A 12 -20.55 -26.54 -4.36
N ILE A 13 -20.09 -26.83 -3.13
CA ILE A 13 -20.21 -25.91 -1.98
C ILE A 13 -19.49 -24.60 -2.28
N THR A 14 -18.31 -24.65 -2.89
CA THR A 14 -17.52 -23.48 -3.24
C THR A 14 -18.20 -22.59 -4.28
N ARG A 15 -18.84 -23.17 -5.30
CA ARG A 15 -19.63 -22.39 -6.26
C ARG A 15 -20.85 -21.76 -5.60
N ALA A 16 -21.59 -22.53 -4.80
CA ALA A 16 -22.75 -22.03 -4.08
C ALA A 16 -22.39 -20.87 -3.15
N LEU A 17 -21.28 -20.97 -2.40
CA LEU A 17 -20.77 -19.90 -1.55
C LEU A 17 -20.37 -18.66 -2.37
N ALA A 18 -19.66 -18.83 -3.48
CA ALA A 18 -19.30 -17.72 -4.38
C ALA A 18 -20.55 -17.01 -4.94
N ASP A 19 -21.57 -17.79 -5.32
CA ASP A 19 -22.83 -17.29 -5.84
C ASP A 19 -23.61 -16.54 -4.77
N GLN A 20 -23.68 -17.07 -3.55
CA GLN A 20 -24.32 -16.43 -2.41
C GLN A 20 -23.61 -15.12 -2.02
N LEU A 21 -22.29 -15.13 -1.90
CA LEU A 21 -21.51 -13.91 -1.59
C LEU A 21 -21.73 -12.81 -2.64
N ALA A 22 -21.66 -13.16 -3.93
CA ALA A 22 -21.91 -12.21 -5.01
C ALA A 22 -23.35 -11.68 -4.97
N THR A 23 -24.32 -12.54 -4.67
CA THR A 23 -25.74 -12.16 -4.55
C THR A 23 -25.96 -11.23 -3.35
N THR A 24 -25.27 -11.46 -2.23
CA THR A 24 -25.33 -10.59 -1.05
C THR A 24 -24.68 -9.23 -1.30
N LEU A 25 -23.58 -9.18 -2.07
CA LEU A 25 -22.88 -7.94 -2.43
C LEU A 25 -23.62 -7.12 -3.49
N ALA A 26 -24.30 -7.77 -4.44
CA ALA A 26 -24.91 -7.11 -5.60
C ALA A 26 -25.90 -5.96 -5.30
N PRO A 27 -26.79 -6.05 -4.29
CA PRO A 27 -27.73 -4.98 -3.99
C PRO A 27 -27.14 -3.87 -3.11
N LEU A 28 -25.89 -3.99 -2.64
CA LEU A 28 -25.29 -3.00 -1.75
C LEU A 28 -24.88 -1.75 -2.53
N GLU A 29 -25.18 -0.59 -1.95
CA GLU A 29 -24.68 0.69 -2.45
C GLU A 29 -23.24 0.92 -1.98
N ALA A 30 -22.36 1.28 -2.90
CA ALA A 30 -20.95 1.48 -2.60
C ALA A 30 -20.73 2.78 -1.82
N ALA A 31 -20.19 2.68 -0.60
CA ALA A 31 -19.91 3.81 0.26
C ALA A 31 -18.54 4.44 -0.08
N PRO A 32 -18.35 5.77 0.09
CA PRO A 32 -17.04 6.42 0.05
C PRO A 32 -16.01 5.73 0.94
N LEU A 33 -14.80 5.51 0.43
CA LEU A 33 -13.67 5.05 1.24
C LEU A 33 -13.13 6.23 2.05
N THR A 34 -13.84 6.62 3.11
CA THR A 34 -13.46 7.71 4.02
C THR A 34 -13.48 7.24 5.48
N PRO A 35 -12.75 7.91 6.40
CA PRO A 35 -12.73 7.54 7.81
C PRO A 35 -14.13 7.49 8.44
N GLU A 36 -15.02 8.40 8.04
CA GLU A 36 -16.39 8.48 8.54
C GLU A 36 -17.16 7.20 8.19
N HIS A 37 -17.13 6.77 6.93
CA HIS A 37 -17.83 5.55 6.51
C HIS A 37 -17.16 4.29 7.08
N ILE A 38 -15.83 4.25 7.12
CA ILE A 38 -15.07 3.13 7.70
C ILE A 38 -15.39 2.97 9.20
N SER A 39 -15.59 4.07 9.94
CA SER A 39 -15.95 4.02 11.36
C SER A 39 -17.29 3.33 11.64
N THR A 40 -18.18 3.24 10.65
CA THR A 40 -19.48 2.55 10.77
C THR A 40 -19.41 1.05 10.47
N VAL A 41 -18.30 0.57 9.91
CA VAL A 41 -18.07 -0.86 9.66
C VAL A 41 -17.73 -1.56 10.97
N MET A 42 -18.40 -2.68 11.27
CA MET A 42 -18.09 -3.47 12.46
C MET A 42 -16.68 -4.07 12.34
N PRO A 43 -15.87 -4.08 13.41
CA PRO A 43 -14.54 -4.69 13.43
C PRO A 43 -14.66 -6.22 13.50
N ARG A 44 -15.16 -6.82 12.42
CA ARG A 44 -15.43 -8.25 12.27
C ARG A 44 -14.81 -8.79 10.97
N PRO A 45 -14.59 -10.10 10.88
CA PRO A 45 -14.10 -10.74 9.66
C PRO A 45 -15.08 -10.62 8.50
N GLY A 46 -14.56 -10.67 7.28
CA GLY A 46 -15.39 -10.62 6.09
C GLY A 46 -14.64 -10.39 4.79
N VAL A 47 -15.41 -10.08 3.74
CA VAL A 47 -14.91 -9.76 2.40
C VAL A 47 -15.40 -8.40 1.98
N TYR A 48 -14.56 -7.67 1.24
CA TYR A 48 -14.89 -6.37 0.67
C TYR A 48 -14.49 -6.31 -0.80
N VAL A 49 -15.12 -5.36 -1.50
CA VAL A 49 -14.81 -5.00 -2.88
C VAL A 49 -14.53 -3.50 -2.91
N LEU A 50 -13.43 -3.11 -3.55
CA LEU A 50 -13.11 -1.71 -3.84
C LEU A 50 -13.47 -1.39 -5.29
N PHE A 51 -13.93 -0.16 -5.48
CA PHE A 51 -14.26 0.42 -6.76
C PHE A 51 -13.47 1.70 -6.96
N LEU A 52 -13.09 1.97 -8.19
CA LEU A 52 -12.55 3.24 -8.65
C LEU A 52 -13.39 3.67 -9.85
N ASP A 53 -13.92 4.89 -9.84
CA ASP A 53 -14.79 5.40 -10.92
C ASP A 53 -16.00 4.49 -11.22
N GLY A 54 -16.52 3.83 -10.18
CA GLY A 54 -17.63 2.87 -10.29
C GLY A 54 -17.24 1.49 -10.85
N GLU A 55 -16.00 1.29 -11.29
CA GLU A 55 -15.50 -0.01 -11.74
C GLU A 55 -14.89 -0.80 -10.57
N ARG A 56 -15.18 -2.11 -10.50
CA ARG A 56 -14.53 -2.99 -9.51
C ARG A 56 -13.04 -3.06 -9.82
N VAL A 57 -12.19 -2.75 -8.83
CA VAL A 57 -10.74 -2.81 -9.00
C VAL A 57 -10.08 -3.87 -8.14
N TYR A 58 -10.65 -4.15 -6.96
CA TYR A 58 -10.07 -5.06 -5.99
C TYR A 58 -11.14 -5.83 -5.20
N VAL A 59 -10.87 -7.10 -4.89
CA VAL A 59 -11.57 -7.89 -3.89
C VAL A 59 -10.57 -8.27 -2.82
N GLY A 60 -10.91 -8.13 -1.56
CA GLY A 60 -10.03 -8.57 -0.48
C GLY A 60 -10.81 -9.14 0.70
N LYS A 61 -10.11 -9.83 1.58
CA LYS A 61 -10.65 -10.29 2.87
C LYS A 61 -9.99 -9.61 4.04
N ALA A 62 -10.65 -9.71 5.19
CA ALA A 62 -10.07 -9.46 6.50
C ALA A 62 -10.43 -10.63 7.42
N ALA A 63 -9.43 -11.30 8.00
CA ALA A 63 -9.66 -12.43 8.91
C ALA A 63 -10.06 -11.99 10.32
N ARG A 64 -9.75 -10.75 10.71
CA ARG A 64 -10.07 -10.19 12.04
C ARG A 64 -11.02 -9.00 11.96
N SER A 65 -10.65 -7.97 11.21
CA SER A 65 -11.37 -6.70 11.19
C SER A 65 -11.42 -6.09 9.80
N LEU A 66 -12.62 -6.03 9.20
CA LEU A 66 -12.88 -5.29 7.97
C LEU A 66 -12.57 -3.80 8.14
N GLN A 67 -12.89 -3.23 9.30
CA GLN A 67 -12.62 -1.82 9.61
C GLN A 67 -11.13 -1.50 9.53
N ASP A 68 -10.26 -2.32 10.14
CA ASP A 68 -8.81 -2.10 10.09
C ASP A 68 -8.26 -2.27 8.68
N ARG A 69 -8.72 -3.30 7.96
CA ARG A 69 -8.24 -3.57 6.61
C ARG A 69 -8.65 -2.48 5.62
N LEU A 70 -9.87 -1.95 5.73
CA LEU A 70 -10.33 -0.82 4.93
C LEU A 70 -9.57 0.46 5.31
N SER A 71 -9.27 0.68 6.59
CA SER A 71 -8.42 1.79 7.05
C SER A 71 -7.02 1.72 6.45
N GLN A 72 -6.42 0.53 6.38
CA GLN A 72 -5.12 0.33 5.72
C GLN A 72 -5.17 0.68 4.24
N HIS A 73 -6.24 0.31 3.53
CA HIS A 73 -6.42 0.66 2.12
C HIS A 73 -6.65 2.15 1.92
N TYR A 74 -7.47 2.77 2.78
CA TYR A 74 -7.65 4.22 2.81
C TYR A 74 -6.31 4.94 2.91
N GLN A 75 -5.50 4.58 3.92
CA GLN A 75 -4.16 5.14 4.09
C GLN A 75 -3.28 4.88 2.87
N LYS A 76 -3.25 3.65 2.35
CA LYS A 76 -2.42 3.34 1.18
C LYS A 76 -2.77 4.17 -0.05
N ILE A 77 -4.06 4.42 -0.28
CA ILE A 77 -4.56 5.13 -1.47
C ILE A 77 -4.47 6.65 -1.30
N SER A 78 -4.73 7.18 -0.11
CA SER A 78 -4.63 8.63 0.17
C SER A 78 -3.22 9.18 -0.08
N GLY A 79 -2.20 8.32 0.00
CA GLY A 79 -0.82 8.64 -0.29
C GLY A 79 -0.39 8.50 -1.73
N ARG A 80 -1.30 8.32 -2.70
CA ARG A 80 -0.95 8.05 -4.10
C ARG A 80 -1.21 9.23 -5.01
N SER A 81 -0.30 9.42 -5.96
CA SER A 81 -0.52 10.27 -7.12
C SER A 81 -1.29 9.51 -8.21
N GLY A 82 -2.15 10.23 -8.94
CA GLY A 82 -2.89 9.67 -10.07
C GLY A 82 -4.16 8.88 -9.70
N ILE A 83 -4.57 8.91 -8.43
CA ILE A 83 -5.88 8.43 -7.96
C ILE A 83 -6.51 9.57 -7.16
N ASP A 84 -7.77 9.94 -7.46
CA ASP A 84 -8.56 10.75 -6.55
C ASP A 84 -9.28 9.83 -5.56
N LEU A 85 -9.04 10.04 -4.27
CA LEU A 85 -9.66 9.26 -3.21
C LEU A 85 -11.18 9.43 -3.19
N ASN A 86 -11.70 10.55 -3.70
CA ASN A 86 -13.14 10.79 -3.83
C ASN A 86 -13.82 9.86 -4.83
N ASP A 87 -13.08 9.24 -5.73
CA ASP A 87 -13.59 8.27 -6.72
C ASP A 87 -13.52 6.83 -6.21
N VAL A 88 -12.95 6.62 -5.01
CA VAL A 88 -12.82 5.30 -4.39
C VAL A 88 -14.02 5.00 -3.51
N ARG A 89 -14.61 3.82 -3.73
CA ARG A 89 -15.79 3.33 -3.01
C ARG A 89 -15.56 1.90 -2.54
N PHE A 90 -16.33 1.45 -1.55
CA PHE A 90 -16.31 0.06 -1.09
C PHE A 90 -17.70 -0.49 -0.78
N VAL A 91 -17.84 -1.80 -0.91
CA VAL A 91 -18.90 -2.58 -0.23
C VAL A 91 -18.24 -3.71 0.55
N CYS A 92 -18.90 -4.19 1.60
CA CYS A 92 -18.41 -5.33 2.38
C CYS A 92 -19.53 -6.21 2.91
N VAL A 93 -19.20 -7.48 3.15
CA VAL A 93 -20.06 -8.47 3.79
C VAL A 93 -19.29 -9.13 4.92
N TYR A 94 -19.94 -9.27 6.08
CA TYR A 94 -19.38 -10.04 7.18
C TYR A 94 -19.48 -11.53 6.86
N VAL A 95 -18.44 -12.26 7.21
CA VAL A 95 -18.35 -13.71 7.03
C VAL A 95 -17.97 -14.30 8.38
N ASP A 96 -18.70 -15.32 8.82
CA ASP A 96 -18.35 -16.01 10.06
C ASP A 96 -16.97 -16.66 9.96
N GLU A 97 -16.22 -16.67 11.07
CA GLU A 97 -14.82 -17.11 11.12
C GLU A 97 -14.62 -18.52 10.57
N ASP A 98 -15.58 -19.42 10.80
CA ASP A 98 -15.58 -20.80 10.32
C ASP A 98 -15.57 -20.92 8.78
N LEU A 99 -15.99 -19.86 8.07
CA LEU A 99 -16.03 -19.81 6.61
C LEU A 99 -14.75 -19.20 5.99
N ASP A 100 -13.82 -18.65 6.77
CA ASP A 100 -12.54 -18.12 6.22
C ASP A 100 -11.69 -19.23 5.58
N ALA A 101 -11.79 -20.46 6.11
CA ALA A 101 -11.13 -21.65 5.54
C ALA A 101 -11.55 -21.94 4.09
N ALA A 102 -12.72 -21.45 3.65
CA ALA A 102 -13.20 -21.61 2.28
C ALA A 102 -12.58 -20.61 1.28
N ALA A 103 -11.72 -19.69 1.75
CA ALA A 103 -11.10 -18.62 0.97
C ALA A 103 -12.14 -17.83 0.12
N PRO A 104 -13.14 -17.20 0.78
CA PRO A 104 -14.28 -16.57 0.11
C PRO A 104 -13.88 -15.48 -0.90
N GLU A 105 -12.78 -14.76 -0.63
CA GLU A 105 -12.15 -13.83 -1.57
C GLU A 105 -11.70 -14.52 -2.86
N LYS A 106 -10.97 -15.63 -2.79
CA LYS A 106 -10.47 -16.35 -3.98
C LYS A 106 -11.63 -16.82 -4.87
N LEU A 107 -12.75 -17.22 -4.25
CA LEU A 107 -13.97 -17.59 -4.95
C LEU A 107 -14.60 -16.40 -5.69
N LEU A 108 -14.70 -15.24 -5.03
CA LEU A 108 -15.22 -14.01 -5.64
C LEU A 108 -14.30 -13.48 -6.75
N ILE A 109 -12.98 -13.49 -6.54
CA ILE A 109 -11.98 -13.14 -7.57
C ILE A 109 -12.18 -13.99 -8.82
N LYS A 110 -12.30 -15.32 -8.66
CA LYS A 110 -12.51 -16.24 -9.78
C LYS A 110 -13.82 -15.93 -10.51
N LYS A 111 -14.88 -15.62 -9.76
CA LYS A 111 -16.19 -15.28 -10.32
C LYS A 111 -16.16 -13.96 -11.10
N TYR A 112 -15.62 -12.89 -10.52
CA TYR A 112 -15.60 -11.58 -11.19
C TYR A 112 -14.66 -11.57 -12.39
N ARG A 113 -13.51 -12.25 -12.37
CA ARG A 113 -12.62 -12.32 -13.56
C ARG A 113 -13.27 -12.93 -14.80
N ALA A 114 -14.38 -13.65 -14.67
CA ALA A 114 -15.09 -14.19 -15.82
C ALA A 114 -15.83 -13.10 -16.62
N HIS A 115 -16.15 -11.96 -16.00
CA HIS A 115 -17.02 -10.93 -16.58
C HIS A 115 -16.52 -9.49 -16.41
N ASP A 116 -15.62 -9.26 -15.46
CA ASP A 116 -15.17 -7.95 -15.02
C ASP A 116 -13.63 -7.89 -14.95
N SER A 117 -13.10 -6.67 -15.02
CA SER A 117 -11.71 -6.42 -14.64
C SER A 117 -11.62 -6.26 -13.12
N ILE A 118 -10.59 -6.83 -12.49
CA ILE A 118 -10.20 -6.57 -11.09
C ILE A 118 -8.68 -6.36 -11.03
N PRO A 119 -8.17 -5.30 -11.70
CA PRO A 119 -6.75 -5.12 -11.99
C PRO A 119 -5.86 -5.15 -10.75
N TRP A 120 -6.36 -4.69 -9.60
CA TRP A 120 -5.56 -4.56 -8.38
C TRP A 120 -5.29 -5.91 -7.71
N ASN A 121 -6.11 -6.93 -7.95
CA ASN A 121 -5.86 -8.29 -7.45
C ASN A 121 -4.66 -8.99 -8.09
N THR A 122 -4.09 -8.43 -9.17
CA THR A 122 -2.95 -9.04 -9.88
C THR A 122 -1.79 -8.11 -10.12
N ASN A 123 -1.87 -6.85 -9.68
CA ASN A 123 -0.84 -5.86 -9.98
C ASN A 123 0.01 -5.45 -8.76
N GLY A 124 -0.11 -6.16 -7.64
CA GLY A 124 0.69 -5.89 -6.44
C GLY A 124 0.08 -4.89 -5.45
N PHE A 125 -1.17 -4.46 -5.65
CA PHE A 125 -1.88 -3.63 -4.66
C PHE A 125 -1.95 -4.29 -3.27
N GLY A 126 -2.13 -5.61 -3.20
CA GLY A 126 -2.19 -6.33 -1.92
C GLY A 126 -0.84 -6.63 -1.27
N ASN A 127 0.29 -6.37 -1.95
CA ASN A 127 1.62 -6.78 -1.49
C ASN A 127 2.05 -6.01 -0.24
N LYS A 128 2.77 -6.69 0.66
CA LYS A 128 3.40 -6.10 1.84
C LYS A 128 4.79 -5.54 1.49
N ASP A 129 5.45 -4.90 2.47
CA ASP A 129 6.84 -4.46 2.30
C ASP A 129 7.73 -5.65 1.92
N PRO A 130 8.38 -5.65 0.74
CA PRO A 130 9.22 -6.76 0.30
C PRO A 130 10.56 -6.85 1.04
N GLY A 131 10.87 -5.87 1.89
CA GLY A 131 12.12 -5.79 2.66
C GLY A 131 13.31 -5.29 1.83
N ARG A 132 14.37 -4.86 2.51
CA ARG A 132 15.54 -4.16 1.92
C ARG A 132 16.19 -4.91 0.74
N ASN A 133 16.19 -6.24 0.76
CA ASN A 133 16.81 -7.05 -0.30
C ASN A 133 16.13 -6.88 -1.66
N ARG A 134 14.88 -6.38 -1.70
CA ARG A 134 14.13 -6.19 -2.95
C ARG A 134 14.09 -4.74 -3.44
N ASP A 135 14.73 -3.80 -2.75
CA ASP A 135 14.73 -2.37 -3.12
C ASP A 135 15.36 -2.12 -4.49
N THR A 136 16.29 -2.97 -4.88
CA THR A 136 16.99 -2.92 -6.17
C THR A 136 16.25 -3.61 -7.30
N SER A 137 15.15 -4.31 -7.00
CA SER A 137 14.37 -5.02 -8.01
C SER A 137 13.62 -4.04 -8.89
N LEU A 138 13.64 -4.29 -10.21
CA LEU A 138 12.85 -3.50 -11.14
C LEU A 138 11.37 -3.70 -10.88
N VAL A 139 10.67 -2.61 -10.61
CA VAL A 139 9.21 -2.61 -10.50
C VAL A 139 8.61 -2.80 -11.89
N LYS A 140 7.60 -3.65 -12.02
CA LYS A 140 6.93 -3.87 -13.30
C LYS A 140 6.06 -2.67 -13.65
N LYS A 141 5.98 -2.28 -14.93
CA LYS A 141 5.22 -1.10 -15.37
C LYS A 141 3.74 -1.18 -15.02
N VAL A 142 3.19 -2.39 -15.05
CA VAL A 142 1.77 -2.64 -14.69
C VAL A 142 1.56 -2.74 -13.18
N HIS A 143 2.61 -2.64 -12.35
CA HIS A 143 2.49 -2.73 -10.90
C HIS A 143 1.72 -1.52 -10.34
N PHE A 144 0.97 -1.74 -9.26
CA PHE A 144 0.18 -0.69 -8.61
C PHE A 144 1.03 0.53 -8.30
N ASP A 145 2.16 0.35 -7.60
CA ASP A 145 3.06 1.44 -7.24
C ASP A 145 3.71 2.16 -8.43
N ALA A 146 3.84 1.52 -9.59
CA ALA A 146 4.34 2.19 -10.80
C ALA A 146 3.25 3.00 -11.50
N THR A 147 2.00 2.53 -11.42
CA THR A 147 0.82 3.21 -12.00
C THR A 147 0.40 4.38 -11.12
N TYR A 148 0.44 4.17 -9.81
CA TYR A 148 0.01 5.08 -8.76
C TYR A 148 1.14 5.23 -7.73
N PRO A 149 2.18 6.01 -8.06
CA PRO A 149 3.31 6.20 -7.17
C PRO A 149 2.93 6.97 -5.92
N ILE A 150 3.78 6.93 -4.91
CA ILE A 150 3.64 7.76 -3.71
C ILE A 150 3.59 9.24 -4.08
N ASP A 151 2.74 9.99 -3.38
CA ASP A 151 2.64 11.44 -3.52
C ASP A 151 3.72 12.13 -2.69
N LEU A 152 4.80 12.56 -3.34
CA LEU A 152 5.86 13.35 -2.71
C LEU A 152 5.42 14.78 -2.37
N GLY A 153 4.29 15.24 -2.92
CA GLY A 153 3.62 16.49 -2.57
C GLY A 153 2.70 16.36 -1.36
N TYR A 154 2.63 15.19 -0.71
CA TYR A 154 1.77 14.98 0.45
C TYR A 154 2.14 15.93 1.58
N ARG A 155 1.14 16.64 2.11
CA ARG A 155 1.30 17.60 3.21
C ARG A 155 1.30 16.88 4.53
N LEU A 156 2.29 17.19 5.37
CA LEU A 156 2.42 16.63 6.71
C LEU A 156 2.77 17.72 7.71
N SER A 157 2.33 17.52 8.95
CA SER A 157 2.56 18.47 10.04
C SER A 157 3.53 17.88 11.03
N LEU A 158 4.66 18.56 11.23
CA LEU A 158 5.63 18.26 12.28
C LEU A 158 5.69 19.46 13.23
N GLU A 159 6.02 19.20 14.49
CA GLU A 159 6.26 20.28 15.44
C GLU A 159 7.44 21.16 14.98
N PRO A 160 7.26 22.48 14.82
CA PRO A 160 8.33 23.38 14.42
C PRO A 160 9.46 23.45 15.45
N GLY A 161 10.66 23.80 14.99
CA GLY A 161 11.85 23.99 15.82
C GLY A 161 12.91 22.90 15.69
N SER A 162 13.92 22.98 16.55
CA SER A 162 15.04 22.05 16.57
C SER A 162 14.70 20.81 17.37
N GLN A 163 14.74 19.64 16.74
CA GLN A 163 14.46 18.36 17.38
C GLN A 163 15.41 17.27 16.89
N PRO A 164 15.60 16.17 17.63
CA PRO A 164 16.38 15.03 17.15
C PRO A 164 15.79 14.47 15.85
N VAL A 165 16.65 14.07 14.91
CA VAL A 165 16.22 13.40 13.66
C VAL A 165 15.36 12.18 13.96
N ALA A 166 15.65 11.44 15.05
CA ALA A 166 14.85 10.30 15.48
C ALA A 166 13.37 10.67 15.76
N ALA A 167 13.11 11.82 16.39
CA ALA A 167 11.74 12.26 16.68
C ALA A 167 10.99 12.62 15.39
N ALA A 168 11.64 13.37 14.50
CA ALA A 168 11.08 13.73 13.20
C ALA A 168 10.76 12.49 12.34
N LEU A 169 11.63 11.46 12.34
CA LEU A 169 11.39 10.20 11.62
C LEU A 169 10.18 9.42 12.15
N GLU A 170 9.99 9.35 13.47
CA GLU A 170 8.83 8.64 14.06
C GLU A 170 7.52 9.37 13.77
N VAL A 171 7.51 10.71 13.78
CA VAL A 171 6.36 11.50 13.34
C VAL A 171 6.10 11.26 11.86
N ALA A 172 7.11 11.42 11.01
CA ALA A 172 6.97 11.21 9.57
C ALA A 172 6.46 9.80 9.22
N LYS A 173 6.96 8.77 9.90
CA LYS A 173 6.51 7.39 9.71
C LYS A 173 5.04 7.17 10.05
N ARG A 174 4.47 7.95 10.98
CA ARG A 174 3.06 7.89 11.37
C ARG A 174 2.17 8.74 10.46
N GLU A 175 2.63 9.93 10.10
CA GLU A 175 1.85 10.89 9.32
C GLU A 175 1.85 10.59 7.81
N LEU A 176 2.91 9.97 7.29
CA LEU A 176 2.99 9.62 5.89
C LEU A 176 2.04 8.44 5.56
N PRO A 177 1.18 8.56 4.55
CA PRO A 177 0.26 7.52 4.10
C PRO A 177 0.95 6.40 3.28
N TYR A 178 2.28 6.31 3.39
CA TYR A 178 3.09 5.29 2.77
C TYR A 178 4.31 5.02 3.64
N LEU A 179 4.91 3.84 3.46
CA LEU A 179 6.02 3.40 4.28
C LEU A 179 7.21 4.39 4.15
N LEU A 180 7.73 4.82 5.30
CA LEU A 180 9.06 5.38 5.43
C LEU A 180 9.92 4.36 6.18
N ARG A 181 10.81 3.69 5.45
CA ARG A 181 11.77 2.75 6.03
C ARG A 181 13.13 3.40 6.18
N PHE A 182 13.77 3.18 7.32
CA PHE A 182 15.10 3.71 7.58
C PHE A 182 15.95 2.70 8.34
N ASP A 183 17.27 2.89 8.31
CA ASP A 183 18.22 2.00 8.99
C ASP A 183 17.92 1.91 10.50
N ASN A 184 17.66 0.70 11.01
CA ASN A 184 17.37 0.46 12.42
C ASN A 184 18.58 -0.08 13.21
N GLY A 185 19.75 -0.10 12.60
CA GLY A 185 21.02 -0.50 13.20
C GLY A 185 21.46 0.42 14.34
N VAL A 186 22.28 -0.12 15.24
CA VAL A 186 22.71 0.58 16.46
C VAL A 186 23.43 1.90 16.14
N ALA A 187 24.31 1.89 15.12
CA ALA A 187 25.05 3.07 14.68
C ALA A 187 24.13 4.15 14.10
N ALA A 188 23.18 3.76 13.23
CA ALA A 188 22.20 4.67 12.64
C ALA A 188 21.31 5.32 13.72
N LYS A 189 20.77 4.50 14.64
CA LYS A 189 19.97 5.00 15.78
C LYS A 189 20.73 6.00 16.65
N LYS A 190 22.03 5.81 16.84
CA LYS A 190 22.87 6.79 17.55
C LYS A 190 22.94 8.11 16.78
N ILE A 191 23.23 8.06 15.48
CA ILE A 191 23.26 9.26 14.61
C ILE A 191 21.93 10.01 14.68
N TYR A 192 20.79 9.33 14.57
CA TYR A 192 19.48 9.99 14.57
C TYR A 192 19.15 10.67 15.90
N ARG A 193 19.65 10.15 17.03
CA ARG A 193 19.45 10.77 18.35
C ARG A 193 20.39 11.95 18.59
N ASP A 194 21.62 11.82 18.13
CA ASP A 194 22.68 12.81 18.39
C ASP A 194 22.67 13.97 17.37
N THR A 195 21.92 13.81 16.27
CA THR A 195 21.78 14.82 15.21
C THR A 195 20.45 15.55 15.35
N THR A 196 20.48 16.87 15.25
CA THR A 196 19.28 17.71 15.26
C THR A 196 18.90 18.16 13.85
N VAL A 197 17.59 18.20 13.59
CA VAL A 197 16.99 18.79 12.39
C VAL A 197 16.17 20.00 12.83
N SER A 198 16.25 21.08 12.05
CA SER A 198 15.39 22.26 12.23
C SER A 198 14.20 22.13 11.29
N ILE A 199 13.00 22.00 11.87
CA ILE A 199 11.73 22.00 11.17
C ILE A 199 11.20 23.44 11.13
N PRO A 200 10.89 23.99 9.93
CA PRO A 200 10.37 25.34 9.83
C PRO A 200 8.93 25.43 10.36
N ASP A 201 8.52 26.63 10.76
CA ASP A 201 7.14 26.94 11.17
C ASP A 201 6.29 27.34 9.94
N GLU A 202 6.24 26.43 8.97
CA GLU A 202 5.47 26.61 7.74
C GLU A 202 4.96 25.26 7.22
N PRO A 203 3.87 25.24 6.42
CA PRO A 203 3.37 23.99 5.84
C PRO A 203 4.43 23.33 4.97
N MET A 204 4.69 22.05 5.23
CA MET A 204 5.69 21.26 4.51
C MET A 204 5.03 20.17 3.67
N VAL A 205 5.63 19.86 2.53
CA VAL A 205 5.35 18.61 1.81
C VAL A 205 6.45 17.59 2.08
N ALA A 206 6.22 16.33 1.69
CA ALA A 206 7.17 15.25 1.96
C ALA A 206 8.56 15.53 1.36
N THR A 207 8.66 16.16 0.19
CA THR A 207 9.97 16.56 -0.39
C THR A 207 10.76 17.51 0.51
N ASP A 208 10.08 18.46 1.17
CA ASP A 208 10.74 19.44 2.03
C ASP A 208 11.31 18.72 3.26
N LEU A 209 10.50 17.89 3.91
CA LEU A 209 10.94 17.10 5.06
C LEU A 209 12.17 16.25 4.70
N ILE A 210 12.13 15.55 3.56
CA ILE A 210 13.25 14.74 3.08
C ILE A 210 14.54 15.55 2.99
N GLU A 211 14.46 16.77 2.43
CA GLU A 211 15.61 17.66 2.29
C GLU A 211 16.14 18.13 3.65
N HIS A 212 15.26 18.48 4.59
CA HIS A 212 15.63 18.84 5.96
C HIS A 212 16.32 17.68 6.69
N LEU A 213 15.78 16.46 6.58
CA LEU A 213 16.36 15.26 7.20
C LEU A 213 17.75 14.97 6.64
N ILE A 214 17.88 14.92 5.30
CA ILE A 214 19.17 14.59 4.67
C ILE A 214 20.21 15.68 4.89
N ARG A 215 19.81 16.95 4.94
CA ARG A 215 20.71 18.08 5.25
C ARG A 215 21.31 17.96 6.66
N ALA A 216 20.49 17.52 7.63
CA ALA A 216 20.93 17.37 9.02
C ALA A 216 21.90 16.21 9.20
N LEU A 217 21.74 15.13 8.44
CA LEU A 217 22.54 13.93 8.58
C LEU A 217 24.01 14.10 8.09
N PRO A 218 24.93 13.21 8.51
CA PRO A 218 26.30 13.17 8.03
C PRO A 218 26.42 12.89 6.52
N HIS A 219 27.61 13.15 5.97
CA HIS A 219 27.95 12.76 4.60
C HIS A 219 27.71 11.27 4.34
N GLY A 220 27.23 10.93 3.13
CA GLY A 220 26.98 9.55 2.71
C GLY A 220 25.61 9.00 3.12
N TRP A 221 24.73 9.84 3.67
CA TRP A 221 23.32 9.49 3.87
C TRP A 221 22.50 9.79 2.62
N GLN A 222 21.61 8.88 2.29
CA GLN A 222 20.71 8.94 1.14
C GLN A 222 19.28 8.61 1.57
N LEU A 223 18.32 9.38 1.07
CA LEU A 223 16.90 9.02 1.07
C LEU A 223 16.44 8.85 -0.38
N THR A 224 15.77 7.73 -0.66
CA THR A 224 15.26 7.40 -2.01
C THR A 224 13.76 7.27 -1.98
N ALA A 225 13.09 7.94 -2.91
CA ALA A 225 11.70 7.69 -3.25
C ALA A 225 11.61 6.56 -4.26
N LEU A 226 11.20 5.39 -3.79
CA LEU A 226 10.76 4.29 -4.64
C LEU A 226 9.27 4.51 -4.98
N PRO A 227 8.73 3.85 -6.02
CA PRO A 227 7.36 4.11 -6.46
C PRO A 227 6.32 3.89 -5.35
N GLY A 228 6.56 2.95 -4.43
CA GLY A 228 5.59 2.60 -3.38
C GLY A 228 5.90 3.12 -1.98
N TYR A 229 7.11 3.60 -1.71
CA TYR A 229 7.59 3.94 -0.36
C TYR A 229 8.92 4.70 -0.37
N LEU A 230 9.31 5.26 0.77
CA LEU A 230 10.59 5.92 1.00
C LEU A 230 11.56 4.98 1.74
N ILE A 231 12.85 5.04 1.38
CA ILE A 231 13.95 4.39 2.10
C ILE A 231 15.04 5.38 2.48
N MET A 232 15.65 5.23 3.65
CA MET A 232 16.77 6.05 4.10
C MET A 232 17.91 5.23 4.72
N TYR A 233 19.09 5.32 4.13
CA TYR A 233 20.28 4.54 4.50
C TYR A 233 21.57 5.35 4.37
N ALA A 234 22.61 4.94 5.08
CA ALA A 234 23.98 5.40 4.85
C ALA A 234 24.59 4.61 3.67
N GLU A 235 24.40 5.10 2.45
CA GLU A 235 24.86 4.46 1.22
C GLU A 235 24.92 5.47 0.07
N ASP A 236 25.57 5.06 -1.02
CA ASP A 236 25.58 5.76 -2.29
C ASP A 236 25.14 4.79 -3.38
N ARG A 237 23.83 4.78 -3.67
CA ARG A 237 23.22 3.78 -4.55
C ARG A 237 22.21 4.40 -5.50
N GLU A 238 22.28 3.99 -6.75
CA GLU A 238 21.23 4.29 -7.72
C GLU A 238 20.20 3.18 -7.76
N TYR A 239 18.94 3.58 -7.82
CA TYR A 239 17.80 2.69 -7.84
C TYR A 239 17.07 2.86 -9.16
N ALA A 240 17.05 1.80 -9.97
CA ALA A 240 16.54 1.88 -11.33
C ALA A 240 15.04 2.25 -11.39
N SER A 241 14.25 1.88 -10.39
CA SER A 241 12.83 2.26 -10.31
C SER A 241 12.57 3.49 -9.44
N ALA A 242 13.60 4.18 -8.93
CA ALA A 242 13.37 5.36 -8.10
C ALA A 242 12.69 6.47 -8.90
N LEU A 243 11.83 7.21 -8.19
CA LEU A 243 11.25 8.47 -8.63
C LEU A 243 12.26 9.61 -8.45
N ALA A 244 12.96 9.63 -7.31
CA ALA A 244 14.02 10.58 -6.99
C ALA A 244 14.85 10.07 -5.81
N TRP A 245 16.01 10.67 -5.60
CA TRP A 245 16.76 10.52 -4.35
C TRP A 245 17.46 11.82 -3.93
N TRP A 246 17.75 11.90 -2.65
CA TRP A 246 18.45 13.01 -2.00
C TRP A 246 19.68 12.46 -1.29
N LYS A 247 20.84 13.03 -1.60
CA LYS A 247 22.12 12.61 -1.01
C LYS A 247 22.75 13.77 -0.25
N ARG A 248 23.27 13.47 0.94
CA ARG A 248 24.12 14.38 1.69
C ARG A 248 25.54 14.34 1.13
N ASN A 249 25.95 15.42 0.49
CA ASN A 249 27.32 15.62 -0.01
C ASN A 249 28.09 16.63 0.88
N SER A 250 29.35 16.92 0.52
CA SER A 250 30.21 17.84 1.29
C SER A 250 29.74 19.31 1.27
N THR A 251 28.93 19.73 0.30
CA THR A 251 28.50 21.11 0.08
C THR A 251 27.03 21.37 0.43
N GLY A 252 26.23 20.33 0.68
CA GLY A 252 24.78 20.47 0.80
C GLY A 252 24.02 19.16 0.60
N VAL A 253 22.81 19.27 0.07
CA VAL A 253 21.97 18.15 -0.37
C VAL A 253 21.86 18.24 -1.87
N THR A 254 22.07 17.13 -2.57
CA THR A 254 21.76 17.01 -3.99
C THR A 254 20.52 16.16 -4.16
N ARG A 255 19.50 16.73 -4.81
CA ARG A 255 18.36 15.99 -5.34
C ARG A 255 18.68 15.55 -6.76
N THR A 256 18.36 14.30 -7.09
CA THR A 256 18.46 13.76 -8.44
C THR A 256 17.13 13.11 -8.79
N GLU A 257 16.60 13.42 -9.98
CA GLU A 257 15.45 12.70 -10.51
C GLU A 257 15.86 11.26 -10.81
N GLY A 258 15.03 10.33 -10.37
CA GLY A 258 15.25 8.92 -10.60
C GLY A 258 14.90 8.55 -12.04
N PRO A 259 15.49 7.47 -12.58
CA PRO A 259 15.25 7.07 -13.95
C PRO A 259 13.83 6.55 -14.20
N GLY A 260 13.07 6.19 -13.15
CA GLY A 260 11.71 5.67 -13.30
C GLY A 260 11.63 4.46 -14.23
N HIS A 261 12.67 3.63 -14.28
CA HIS A 261 12.68 2.47 -15.16
C HIS A 261 11.80 1.37 -14.60
N PHE A 262 10.84 0.95 -15.42
CA PHE A 262 9.90 -0.11 -15.11
C PHE A 262 10.03 -1.26 -16.09
N ALA A 263 10.08 -2.49 -15.55
CA ALA A 263 10.16 -3.69 -16.37
C ALA A 263 8.82 -3.98 -17.09
N ALA A 264 8.89 -4.51 -18.31
CA ALA A 264 7.72 -5.08 -18.98
C ALA A 264 7.30 -6.41 -18.33
N GLY A 265 6.05 -6.83 -18.55
CA GLY A 265 5.53 -8.12 -18.08
C GLY A 265 4.44 -8.01 -17.01
N ARG A 266 3.97 -9.17 -16.53
CA ARG A 266 2.87 -9.28 -15.54
C ARG A 266 3.42 -9.39 -14.13
N VAL A 267 2.74 -8.80 -13.13
CA VAL A 267 3.08 -9.00 -11.71
C VAL A 267 2.69 -10.43 -11.30
N GLU A 268 3.58 -11.10 -10.59
CA GLU A 268 3.26 -12.42 -10.05
C GLU A 268 2.38 -12.20 -8.81
N PRO A 269 1.22 -12.87 -8.71
CA PRO A 269 0.41 -12.75 -7.51
C PRO A 269 1.19 -13.33 -6.32
N GLU A 270 1.36 -12.55 -5.25
CA GLU A 270 1.75 -13.11 -3.97
C GLU A 270 0.60 -14.04 -3.53
N ASP A 271 0.91 -15.30 -3.21
CA ASP A 271 -0.10 -16.23 -2.70
C ASP A 271 -0.62 -15.64 -1.38
N SER A 272 -1.86 -15.15 -1.39
CA SER A 272 -2.52 -14.45 -0.27
C SER A 272 -2.82 -15.36 0.93
N GLY A 273 -2.06 -16.46 1.09
CA GLY A 273 -2.30 -17.57 2.00
C GLY A 273 -1.51 -17.55 3.30
N SER A 274 -0.73 -16.51 3.62
CA SER A 274 -0.02 -16.45 4.92
C SER A 274 -0.26 -15.13 5.66
N GLU A 275 -1.42 -15.02 6.30
CA GLU A 275 -1.52 -14.27 7.56
C GLU A 275 -0.97 -15.16 8.69
N SER A 276 0.33 -15.41 8.71
CA SER A 276 1.02 -15.93 9.88
C SER A 276 1.92 -14.84 10.46
N GLY A 277 1.44 -14.25 11.56
CA GLY A 277 2.22 -13.41 12.47
C GLY A 277 2.09 -11.91 12.24
N GLU A 278 1.05 -11.29 12.79
CA GLU A 278 1.16 -9.91 13.30
C GLU A 278 1.35 -10.00 14.81
N PRO A 279 2.32 -9.26 15.38
CA PRO A 279 2.44 -9.16 16.84
C PRO A 279 1.27 -8.34 17.40
N ALA A 280 0.87 -8.72 18.61
CA ALA A 280 -0.12 -8.03 19.44
C ALA A 280 0.25 -6.57 19.74
#